data_AF-A0A3A9Z9F1-F1
#
_entry.id   AF-A0A3A9Z9F1-F1
#
_cell.length_a   1.000
_cell.length_b   1.000
_cell.length_c   1.000
_cell.angle_alpha   90.00
_cell.angle_beta   90.00
_cell.angle_gamma   90.00
#
_symmetry.space_group_name_H-M   'P 1'
#
loop_
_entity.id
_entity.type
_entity.pdbx_description
1 polymer ?
#
loop_
_entity_poly.entity_id
_entity_poly.type
_entity_poly.pdbx_seq_one_letter_code
_entity_poly.pdbx_strand_id
1 'polypeptide(L)'
;MTATTVGVEEEYLLLDPEDGRPLPLSRDVLAAAGRLATVGSREVEHELLQAQVEVGTPVCRSLGEVDRHLRRLRAAVRAAAAGGGARLAASGTAPAGGRAPVTDRRRYLAMLRDAPRLVDEQLICGMHVHVGVEDREAGVAVLDRIGPWLPVLVALGANSPYWEGADTGFASWRTVVFGRWPVSGPPPAFADAAEYGRRTRALLETGVIRDLGQVYWQARLSERYPTVEVRAPDVQLEVADAVALAGVARGLVRTALREEAEGLPRPLAPPELLAAANWRACRHGLTGSLVHPGTARCRPAAEVVEALLGHLTPALREAGDLSLVSRGLARLLSRGTGADRQRRTLREADAGAYFRLIEG
;
A
#
# COMPACT_ATOMS: atom_id res chain seq x y z
N MET A 1 -22.92 14.73 -5.80
CA MET A 1 -21.57 14.30 -6.22
C MET A 1 -21.70 12.98 -6.96
N THR A 2 -20.94 12.79 -8.04
CA THR A 2 -20.86 11.48 -8.73
C THR A 2 -20.30 10.42 -7.79
N ALA A 3 -20.65 9.15 -8.00
CA ALA A 3 -20.14 8.07 -7.16
C ALA A 3 -18.61 7.92 -7.35
N THR A 4 -17.83 8.20 -6.31
CA THR A 4 -16.37 8.05 -6.32
C THR A 4 -15.99 6.58 -6.55
N THR A 5 -15.30 6.29 -7.65
CA THR A 5 -14.82 4.95 -8.00
C THR A 5 -13.55 4.57 -7.23
N VAL A 6 -13.29 3.27 -7.11
CA VAL A 6 -12.12 2.71 -6.42
C VAL A 6 -11.49 1.60 -7.27
N GLY A 7 -10.17 1.55 -7.33
CA GLY A 7 -9.39 0.40 -7.82
C GLY A 7 -8.34 0.01 -6.79
N VAL A 8 -8.02 -1.29 -6.69
CA VAL A 8 -7.00 -1.78 -5.76
C VAL A 8 -5.98 -2.63 -6.51
N GLU A 9 -4.70 -2.36 -6.25
CA GLU A 9 -3.57 -3.19 -6.66
C GLU A 9 -2.96 -3.86 -5.43
N GLU A 10 -2.62 -5.14 -5.52
CA GLU A 10 -1.87 -5.87 -4.50
C GLU A 10 -0.68 -6.60 -5.12
N GLU A 11 0.50 -6.42 -4.53
CA GLU A 11 1.73 -7.11 -4.91
C GLU A 11 1.93 -8.32 -3.98
N TYR A 12 2.43 -9.43 -4.53
CA TYR A 12 2.71 -10.65 -3.75
C TYR A 12 4.09 -11.19 -4.06
N LEU A 13 4.66 -11.91 -3.08
CA LEU A 13 5.88 -12.67 -3.25
C LEU A 13 5.58 -14.10 -3.70
N LEU A 14 6.47 -14.65 -4.51
CA LEU A 14 6.54 -16.07 -4.84
C LEU A 14 7.67 -16.67 -4.00
N LEU A 15 7.32 -17.50 -3.04
CA LEU A 15 8.26 -18.07 -2.08
C LEU A 15 8.40 -19.57 -2.26
N ASP A 16 9.58 -20.09 -1.97
CA ASP A 16 9.84 -21.51 -1.84
C ASP A 16 9.01 -22.09 -0.69
N PRO A 17 8.25 -23.18 -0.91
CA PRO A 17 7.43 -23.78 0.14
C PRO A 17 8.21 -24.36 1.32
N GLU A 18 9.49 -24.73 1.13
CA GLU A 18 10.33 -25.36 2.14
C GLU A 18 11.08 -24.34 2.99
N ASP A 19 11.78 -23.39 2.36
CA ASP A 19 12.67 -22.45 3.07
C ASP A 19 12.21 -20.98 3.04
N GLY A 20 11.15 -20.69 2.29
CA GLY A 20 10.55 -19.36 2.22
C GLY A 20 11.34 -18.35 1.38
N ARG A 21 12.39 -18.76 0.67
CA ARG A 21 13.19 -17.86 -0.17
C ARG A 21 12.41 -17.40 -1.41
N PRO A 22 12.68 -16.20 -1.95
CA PRO A 22 12.04 -15.74 -3.18
C PRO A 22 12.39 -16.62 -4.38
N LEU A 23 11.37 -17.04 -5.14
CA LEU A 23 11.49 -17.85 -6.36
C LEU A 23 11.22 -17.01 -7.61
N PRO A 24 12.09 -17.02 -8.63
CA PRO A 24 11.94 -16.19 -9.83
C PRO A 24 10.95 -16.76 -10.86
N LEU A 25 9.72 -17.03 -10.42
CA LEU A 25 8.70 -17.75 -11.19
C LEU A 25 7.58 -16.85 -11.73
N SER A 26 7.70 -15.52 -11.65
CA SER A 26 6.61 -14.59 -12.00
C SER A 26 6.10 -14.79 -13.43
N ARG A 27 7.00 -15.04 -14.40
CA ARG A 27 6.63 -15.28 -15.80
C ARG A 27 5.72 -16.50 -15.95
N ASP A 28 6.06 -17.61 -15.30
CA ASP A 28 5.31 -18.85 -15.42
C ASP A 28 3.96 -18.74 -14.70
N VAL A 29 3.95 -18.11 -13.52
CA VAL A 29 2.73 -17.81 -12.76
C VAL A 29 1.80 -16.89 -13.55
N LEU A 30 2.30 -15.82 -14.15
CA LEU A 30 1.52 -14.91 -14.99
C LEU A 30 0.94 -15.61 -16.21
N ALA A 31 1.75 -16.42 -16.89
CA ALA A 31 1.29 -17.19 -18.04
C ALA A 31 0.19 -18.19 -17.65
N ALA A 32 0.30 -18.83 -16.48
CA ALA A 32 -0.70 -19.75 -15.96
C ALA A 32 -1.99 -19.02 -15.55
N ALA A 33 -1.88 -17.93 -14.80
CA ALA A 33 -3.02 -17.13 -14.37
C ALA A 33 -3.78 -16.51 -15.56
N GLY A 34 -3.05 -16.02 -16.57
CA GLY A 34 -3.65 -15.42 -17.77
C GLY A 34 -4.42 -16.40 -18.67
N ARG A 35 -4.27 -17.72 -18.48
CA ARG A 35 -5.09 -18.74 -19.16
C ARG A 35 -6.42 -19.01 -18.44
N LEU A 36 -6.58 -18.52 -17.21
CA LEU A 36 -7.82 -18.71 -16.45
C LEU A 36 -8.89 -17.74 -16.94
N ALA A 37 -10.07 -18.26 -17.29
CA ALA A 37 -11.20 -17.44 -17.74
C ALA A 37 -11.68 -16.42 -16.67
N THR A 38 -11.30 -16.63 -15.42
CA THR A 38 -11.60 -15.74 -14.30
C THR A 38 -10.71 -14.51 -14.24
N VAL A 39 -9.63 -14.44 -15.04
CA VAL A 39 -8.64 -13.37 -15.03
C VAL A 39 -8.70 -12.57 -16.33
N GLY A 40 -8.90 -11.26 -16.21
CA GLY A 40 -8.84 -10.33 -17.33
C GLY A 40 -7.40 -10.05 -17.78
N SER A 41 -7.23 -9.61 -19.02
CA SER A 41 -5.92 -9.45 -19.68
C SER A 41 -4.97 -8.41 -19.05
N ARG A 42 -5.45 -7.58 -18.12
CA ARG A 42 -4.68 -6.55 -17.41
C ARG A 42 -4.83 -6.64 -15.89
N GLU A 43 -5.37 -7.74 -15.38
CA GLU A 43 -5.61 -7.89 -13.94
C GLU A 43 -4.45 -8.55 -13.20
N VAL A 44 -3.44 -9.06 -13.93
CA VAL A 44 -2.21 -9.61 -13.36
C VAL A 44 -1.02 -9.13 -14.20
N GLU A 45 -0.01 -8.55 -13.54
CA GLU A 45 1.15 -7.96 -14.19
C GLU A 45 2.48 -8.38 -13.54
N HIS A 46 3.57 -8.16 -14.29
CA HIS A 46 4.92 -8.34 -13.76
C HIS A 46 5.33 -7.17 -12.87
N GLU A 47 5.97 -7.49 -11.76
CA GLU A 47 6.64 -6.53 -10.89
C GLU A 47 8.15 -6.44 -11.20
N LEU A 48 8.86 -5.52 -10.53
CA LEU A 48 10.30 -5.27 -10.70
C LEU A 48 11.14 -6.55 -10.64
N LEU A 49 10.93 -7.38 -9.61
CA LEU A 49 11.67 -8.63 -9.42
C LEU A 49 10.85 -9.82 -9.90
N GLN A 50 11.54 -10.82 -10.45
CA GLN A 50 10.91 -12.03 -10.98
C GLN A 50 10.27 -12.92 -9.89
N ALA A 51 10.46 -12.59 -8.62
CA ALA A 51 9.82 -13.26 -7.49
C ALA A 51 8.55 -12.56 -7.01
N GLN A 52 7.98 -11.67 -7.82
CA GLN A 52 6.78 -10.92 -7.45
C GLN A 52 5.76 -10.93 -8.59
N VAL A 53 4.49 -10.90 -8.20
CA VAL A 53 3.35 -10.71 -9.11
C VAL A 53 2.44 -9.62 -8.55
N GLU A 54 1.88 -8.80 -9.44
CA GLU A 54 0.90 -7.78 -9.08
C GLU A 54 -0.47 -8.20 -9.59
N VAL A 55 -1.52 -7.96 -8.81
CA VAL A 55 -2.91 -8.04 -9.28
C VAL A 55 -3.59 -6.68 -9.18
N GLY A 56 -4.45 -6.34 -10.13
CA GLY A 56 -5.21 -5.10 -10.14
C GLY A 56 -6.71 -5.36 -10.36
N THR A 57 -7.56 -4.82 -9.49
CA THR A 57 -9.01 -4.86 -9.71
C THR A 57 -9.40 -3.97 -10.89
N PRO A 58 -10.52 -4.26 -11.58
CA PRO A 58 -11.19 -3.26 -12.41
C PRO A 58 -11.60 -2.02 -11.60
N VAL A 59 -12.06 -0.99 -12.30
CA VAL A 59 -12.69 0.17 -11.67
C VAL A 59 -14.00 -0.25 -11.01
N CYS A 60 -14.00 -0.25 -9.67
CA CYS A 60 -15.13 -0.63 -8.83
C CYS A 60 -15.94 0.61 -8.40
N ARG A 61 -17.24 0.42 -8.13
CA ARG A 61 -18.17 1.43 -7.60
C ARG A 61 -18.48 1.23 -6.12
N SER A 62 -18.15 0.06 -5.57
CA SER A 62 -18.38 -0.28 -4.16
C SER A 62 -17.25 -1.12 -3.58
N LEU A 63 -17.09 -1.09 -2.25
CA LEU A 63 -16.14 -1.97 -1.56
C LEU A 63 -16.53 -3.45 -1.66
N GLY A 64 -17.81 -3.77 -1.90
CA GLY A 64 -18.25 -5.13 -2.17
C GLY A 64 -17.79 -5.67 -3.52
N GLU A 65 -17.64 -4.81 -4.54
CA GLU A 65 -16.99 -5.19 -5.80
C GLU A 65 -15.48 -5.44 -5.59
N VAL A 66 -14.81 -4.55 -4.85
CA VAL A 66 -13.39 -4.72 -4.48
C VAL A 66 -13.17 -6.07 -3.79
N ASP A 67 -13.96 -6.41 -2.76
CA ASP A 67 -13.85 -7.70 -2.06
C ASP A 67 -13.94 -8.90 -3.02
N ARG A 68 -14.96 -8.92 -3.89
CA ARG A 68 -15.15 -10.01 -4.86
C ARG A 68 -13.97 -10.13 -5.83
N HIS A 69 -13.50 -9.01 -6.37
CA HIS A 69 -12.39 -9.01 -7.32
C HIS A 69 -11.09 -9.46 -6.65
N LEU A 70 -10.75 -8.97 -5.45
CA LEU A 70 -9.55 -9.38 -4.74
C LEU A 70 -9.58 -10.87 -4.38
N ARG A 71 -10.71 -11.41 -3.89
CA ARG A 71 -10.83 -12.86 -3.63
C ARG A 71 -10.61 -13.70 -4.88
N ARG A 72 -11.24 -13.30 -5.99
CA ARG A 72 -11.10 -14.00 -7.28
C ARG A 72 -9.65 -13.97 -7.77
N LEU A 73 -9.01 -12.80 -7.71
CA LEU A 73 -7.65 -12.62 -8.20
C LEU A 73 -6.63 -13.35 -7.34
N ARG A 74 -6.67 -13.21 -6.00
CA ARG A 74 -5.84 -13.98 -5.07
C ARG A 74 -5.98 -15.47 -5.27
N ALA A 75 -7.21 -15.98 -5.39
CA ALA A 75 -7.45 -17.40 -5.64
C ALA A 75 -6.80 -17.87 -6.96
N ALA A 76 -6.90 -17.07 -8.02
CA ALA A 76 -6.32 -17.37 -9.32
C ALA A 76 -4.78 -17.38 -9.29
N VAL A 77 -4.16 -16.33 -8.76
CA VAL A 77 -2.69 -16.26 -8.68
C VAL A 77 -2.09 -17.25 -7.68
N ARG A 78 -2.80 -17.56 -6.59
CA ARG A 78 -2.39 -18.61 -5.65
C ARG A 78 -2.40 -19.99 -6.30
N ALA A 79 -3.46 -20.32 -7.05
CA ALA A 79 -3.53 -21.59 -7.77
C ALA A 79 -2.44 -21.70 -8.85
N ALA A 80 -2.16 -20.60 -9.56
CA ALA A 80 -1.09 -20.54 -10.55
C ALA A 80 0.30 -20.71 -9.91
N ALA A 81 0.56 -20.02 -8.79
CA ALA A 81 1.81 -20.16 -8.02
C ALA A 81 2.01 -21.59 -7.52
N ALA A 82 0.98 -22.19 -6.90
CA ALA A 82 1.04 -23.56 -6.41
C ALA A 82 1.30 -24.58 -7.53
N GLY A 83 0.67 -24.41 -8.69
CA GLY A 83 0.92 -25.24 -9.87
C GLY A 83 2.33 -25.10 -10.45
N GLY A 84 3.01 -23.98 -10.19
CA GLY A 84 4.41 -23.72 -10.54
C GLY A 84 5.42 -24.09 -9.44
N GLY A 85 4.97 -24.66 -8.31
CA GLY A 85 5.84 -25.04 -7.19
C GLY A 85 6.19 -23.90 -6.22
N ALA A 86 5.51 -22.75 -6.28
CA ALA A 86 5.70 -21.64 -5.36
C ALA A 86 4.51 -21.45 -4.42
N ARG A 87 4.77 -20.89 -3.23
CA ARG A 87 3.74 -20.32 -2.36
C ARG A 87 3.57 -18.84 -2.67
N LEU A 88 2.33 -18.40 -2.90
CA LEU A 88 1.99 -16.98 -2.98
C LEU A 88 1.95 -16.40 -1.55
N ALA A 89 2.73 -15.36 -1.28
CA ALA A 89 2.78 -14.74 0.04
C ALA A 89 2.32 -13.27 0.03
N ALA A 90 1.33 -12.98 0.87
CA ALA A 90 0.82 -11.64 1.17
C ALA A 90 1.56 -11.04 2.38
N SER A 91 2.87 -10.81 2.24
CA SER A 91 3.72 -10.14 3.23
C SER A 91 4.34 -8.91 2.59
N GLY A 92 4.45 -7.81 3.35
CA GLY A 92 5.03 -6.57 2.82
C GLY A 92 6.52 -6.66 2.50
N THR A 93 7.20 -7.71 2.97
CA THR A 93 8.62 -8.03 2.73
C THR A 93 8.83 -9.53 2.56
N ALA A 94 9.87 -9.92 1.82
CA ALA A 94 10.38 -11.30 1.82
C ALA A 94 10.94 -11.66 3.21
N PRO A 95 10.32 -12.62 3.93
CA PRO A 95 10.73 -12.91 5.30
C PRO A 95 12.05 -13.66 5.36
N ALA A 96 12.20 -14.70 4.53
CA ALA A 96 13.45 -15.42 4.35
C ALA A 96 14.29 -14.67 3.29
N GLY A 97 15.48 -14.23 3.70
CA GLY A 97 16.37 -13.47 2.82
C GLY A 97 16.68 -14.22 1.53
N GLY A 98 17.03 -13.49 0.49
CA GLY A 98 17.32 -14.07 -0.82
C GLY A 98 17.39 -13.00 -1.89
N ARG A 99 17.54 -13.43 -3.13
CA ARG A 99 17.61 -12.54 -4.29
C ARG A 99 16.78 -13.11 -5.42
N ALA A 100 16.20 -12.22 -6.22
CA ALA A 100 15.53 -12.59 -7.45
C ALA A 100 16.09 -11.73 -8.59
N PRO A 101 16.24 -12.27 -9.81
CA PRO A 101 16.59 -11.47 -10.96
C PRO A 101 15.53 -10.40 -11.23
N VAL A 102 15.95 -9.31 -11.85
CA VAL A 102 15.07 -8.24 -12.32
C VAL A 102 14.28 -8.73 -13.53
N THR A 103 13.01 -8.37 -13.62
CA THR A 103 12.16 -8.67 -14.78
C THR A 103 12.74 -7.95 -16.02
N ASP A 104 12.80 -8.65 -17.17
CA ASP A 104 13.38 -8.14 -18.43
C ASP A 104 12.49 -7.07 -19.09
N ARG A 105 12.44 -5.90 -18.46
CA ARG A 105 11.83 -4.67 -18.97
C ARG A 105 12.88 -3.57 -18.93
N ARG A 106 12.99 -2.80 -20.02
CA ARG A 106 13.97 -1.70 -20.15
C ARG A 106 13.99 -0.75 -18.95
N ARG A 107 12.83 -0.42 -18.41
CA ARG A 107 12.67 0.44 -17.21
C ARG A 107 13.38 -0.16 -15.99
N TYR A 108 13.14 -1.44 -15.74
CA TYR A 108 13.65 -2.17 -14.58
C TYR A 108 15.16 -2.41 -14.67
N LEU A 109 15.67 -2.75 -15.86
CA LEU A 109 17.12 -2.86 -16.10
C LEU A 109 17.84 -1.52 -15.90
N ALA A 110 17.18 -0.41 -16.26
CA ALA A 110 17.74 0.93 -16.00
C ALA A 110 17.80 1.23 -14.50
N MET A 111 16.76 0.88 -13.72
CA MET A 111 16.78 1.00 -12.26
C MET A 111 17.92 0.18 -11.63
N LEU A 112 18.11 -1.07 -12.10
CA LEU A 112 19.18 -1.95 -11.61
C LEU A 112 20.56 -1.33 -11.82
N ARG A 113 20.80 -0.68 -12.97
CA ARG A 113 22.06 -0.01 -13.26
C ARG A 113 22.32 1.17 -12.31
N ASP A 114 21.29 1.91 -11.94
CA ASP A 114 21.45 3.15 -11.18
C ASP A 114 21.54 2.94 -9.68
N ALA A 115 20.78 1.98 -9.14
CA ALA A 115 20.72 1.68 -7.72
C ALA A 115 20.70 0.17 -7.46
N PRO A 116 21.77 -0.57 -7.79
CA PRO A 116 21.77 -2.04 -7.77
C PRO A 116 21.31 -2.63 -6.43
N ARG A 117 21.81 -2.07 -5.31
CA ARG A 117 21.48 -2.58 -3.98
C ARG A 117 20.04 -2.27 -3.56
N LEU A 118 19.50 -1.11 -3.94
CA LEU A 118 18.10 -0.78 -3.63
C LEU A 118 17.14 -1.66 -4.44
N VAL A 119 17.51 -1.99 -5.69
CA VAL A 119 16.74 -2.93 -6.52
C VAL A 119 16.79 -4.36 -5.97
N ASP A 120 17.96 -4.83 -5.52
CA ASP A 120 18.14 -6.14 -4.88
C ASP A 120 17.25 -6.29 -3.63
N GLU A 121 17.08 -5.20 -2.89
CA GLU A 121 16.26 -5.13 -1.68
C GLU A 121 14.79 -4.75 -1.97
N GLN A 122 14.37 -4.65 -3.24
CA GLN A 122 12.97 -4.36 -3.62
C GLN A 122 12.07 -5.61 -3.54
N LEU A 123 12.39 -6.56 -2.64
CA LEU A 123 11.54 -7.69 -2.28
C LEU A 123 10.45 -7.25 -1.28
N ILE A 124 9.74 -6.18 -1.65
CA ILE A 124 8.72 -5.54 -0.84
C ILE A 124 7.41 -5.43 -1.62
N CYS A 125 6.29 -5.64 -0.93
CA CYS A 125 4.97 -5.74 -1.55
C CYS A 125 3.97 -4.78 -0.91
N GLY A 126 3.36 -3.95 -1.74
CA GLY A 126 2.37 -2.95 -1.35
C GLY A 126 0.93 -3.32 -1.65
N MET A 127 0.05 -2.49 -1.10
CA MET A 127 -1.32 -2.33 -1.59
C MET A 127 -1.47 -0.88 -2.06
N HIS A 128 -1.96 -0.68 -3.29
CA HIS A 128 -2.27 0.65 -3.82
C HIS A 128 -3.77 0.81 -3.98
N VAL A 129 -4.31 1.94 -3.55
CA VAL A 129 -5.74 2.27 -3.69
C VAL A 129 -5.87 3.49 -4.57
N HIS A 130 -6.44 3.29 -5.75
CA HIS A 130 -6.84 4.35 -6.66
C HIS A 130 -8.24 4.82 -6.30
N VAL A 131 -8.40 6.12 -6.08
CA VAL A 131 -9.71 6.74 -5.84
C VAL A 131 -9.96 7.83 -6.88
N GLY A 132 -11.08 7.72 -7.61
CA GLY A 132 -11.44 8.64 -8.69
C GLY A 132 -11.62 10.08 -8.20
N VAL A 133 -11.07 11.04 -8.96
CA VAL A 133 -11.25 12.48 -8.77
C VAL A 133 -11.67 13.13 -10.08
N GLU A 134 -12.31 14.30 -10.00
CA GLU A 134 -12.87 14.99 -11.17
C GLU A 134 -11.77 15.52 -12.11
N ASP A 135 -10.75 16.14 -11.52
CA ASP A 135 -9.61 16.71 -12.25
C ASP A 135 -8.34 16.73 -11.39
N ARG A 136 -7.27 17.32 -11.94
CA ARG A 136 -5.95 17.38 -11.28
C ARG A 136 -5.95 18.35 -10.10
N GLU A 137 -6.67 19.45 -10.20
CA GLU A 137 -6.83 20.46 -9.15
C GLU A 137 -7.48 19.83 -7.90
N ALA A 138 -8.59 19.13 -8.08
CA ALA A 138 -9.24 18.34 -7.03
C ALA A 138 -8.28 17.28 -6.47
N GLY A 139 -7.52 16.60 -7.33
CA GLY A 139 -6.51 15.63 -6.91
C GLY A 139 -5.43 16.24 -6.00
N VAL A 140 -4.89 17.41 -6.34
CA VAL A 140 -3.88 18.08 -5.51
C VAL A 140 -4.45 18.56 -4.19
N ALA A 141 -5.65 19.15 -4.20
CA ALA A 141 -6.35 19.52 -2.96
C ALA A 141 -6.54 18.31 -2.03
N VAL A 142 -6.85 17.14 -2.59
CA VAL A 142 -6.92 15.89 -1.84
C VAL A 142 -5.55 15.50 -1.27
N LEU A 143 -4.49 15.48 -2.07
CA LEU A 143 -3.14 15.10 -1.60
C LEU A 143 -2.70 15.89 -0.36
N ASP A 144 -2.88 17.21 -0.40
CA ASP A 144 -2.53 18.11 0.69
C ASP A 144 -3.31 17.81 1.98
N ARG A 145 -4.60 17.49 1.86
CA ARG A 145 -5.48 17.22 3.01
C ARG A 145 -5.26 15.84 3.61
N ILE A 146 -4.95 14.84 2.79
CA ILE A 146 -4.74 13.47 3.27
C ILE A 146 -3.32 13.25 3.82
N GLY A 147 -2.35 14.11 3.48
CA GLY A 147 -0.95 13.99 3.87
C GLY A 147 -0.74 13.63 5.36
N PRO A 148 -1.33 14.40 6.31
CA PRO A 148 -1.26 14.09 7.75
C PRO A 148 -1.82 12.72 8.16
N TRP A 149 -2.73 12.15 7.38
CA TRP A 149 -3.37 10.86 7.66
C TRP A 149 -2.60 9.66 7.06
N LEU A 150 -1.69 9.88 6.11
CA LEU A 150 -0.92 8.80 5.48
C LEU A 150 -0.08 7.97 6.48
N PRO A 151 0.60 8.57 7.49
CA PRO A 151 1.23 7.79 8.56
C PRO A 151 0.25 6.86 9.30
N VAL A 152 -1.02 7.25 9.45
CA VAL A 152 -2.03 6.38 10.08
C VAL A 152 -2.33 5.17 9.19
N LEU A 153 -2.36 5.34 7.86
CA LEU A 153 -2.51 4.22 6.92
C LEU A 153 -1.29 3.29 6.91
N VAL A 154 -0.08 3.84 7.04
CA VAL A 154 1.14 3.04 7.24
C VAL A 154 1.02 2.17 8.49
N ALA A 155 0.54 2.75 9.60
CA ALA A 155 0.37 2.01 10.85
C ALA A 155 -0.74 0.95 10.76
N LEU A 156 -1.90 1.28 10.18
CA LEU A 156 -3.02 0.35 10.00
C LEU A 156 -2.67 -0.80 9.05
N GLY A 157 -1.93 -0.50 7.99
CA GLY A 157 -1.57 -1.44 6.92
C GLY A 157 -0.24 -2.16 7.13
N ALA A 158 0.39 -2.05 8.31
CA ALA A 158 1.69 -2.63 8.58
C ALA A 158 1.67 -4.18 8.56
N ASN A 159 2.45 -4.79 7.68
CA ASN A 159 2.51 -6.24 7.47
C ASN A 159 3.91 -6.73 7.02
N SER A 160 4.98 -6.09 7.50
CA SER A 160 6.35 -6.47 7.15
C SER A 160 7.32 -6.38 8.33
N PRO A 161 7.15 -7.20 9.38
CA PRO A 161 8.04 -7.15 10.54
C PRO A 161 9.38 -7.87 10.32
N TYR A 162 9.46 -8.82 9.40
CA TYR A 162 10.63 -9.65 9.17
C TYR A 162 11.40 -9.26 7.90
N TRP A 163 12.74 -9.35 7.98
CA TRP A 163 13.66 -9.16 6.86
C TRP A 163 14.88 -10.05 7.07
N GLU A 164 15.32 -10.75 6.03
CA GLU A 164 16.52 -11.61 6.10
C GLU A 164 16.52 -12.62 7.27
N GLY A 165 15.34 -13.17 7.58
CA GLY A 165 15.15 -14.17 8.64
C GLY A 165 15.09 -13.62 10.06
N ALA A 166 15.11 -12.30 10.25
CA ALA A 166 15.08 -11.66 11.56
C ALA A 166 13.93 -10.66 11.71
N ASP A 167 13.42 -10.49 12.93
CA ASP A 167 12.51 -9.39 13.26
C ASP A 167 13.30 -8.08 13.20
N THR A 168 12.84 -7.16 12.36
CA THR A 168 13.50 -5.85 12.14
C THR A 168 13.27 -4.88 13.30
N GLY A 169 12.32 -5.18 14.17
CA GLY A 169 11.77 -4.25 15.16
C GLY A 169 10.78 -3.25 14.59
N PHE A 170 10.52 -3.21 13.27
CA PHE A 170 9.53 -2.34 12.65
C PHE A 170 8.23 -3.08 12.37
N ALA A 171 7.09 -2.39 12.37
CA ALA A 171 5.83 -2.97 11.93
C ALA A 171 5.71 -3.00 10.39
N SER A 172 6.19 -1.95 9.72
CA SER A 172 6.34 -1.90 8.25
C SER A 172 7.79 -1.64 7.89
N TRP A 173 8.56 -2.71 7.69
CA TRP A 173 9.92 -2.61 7.14
C TRP A 173 9.90 -2.19 5.67
N ARG A 174 8.84 -2.52 4.92
CA ARG A 174 8.61 -2.01 3.56
C ARG A 174 8.73 -0.48 3.48
N THR A 175 8.15 0.24 4.44
CA THR A 175 8.23 1.70 4.50
C THR A 175 9.67 2.18 4.67
N VAL A 176 10.49 1.48 5.47
CA VAL A 176 11.92 1.78 5.66
C VAL A 176 12.69 1.52 4.37
N VAL A 177 12.43 0.39 3.70
CA VAL A 177 13.07 0.06 2.42
C VAL A 177 12.76 1.12 1.36
N PHE A 178 11.48 1.49 1.19
CA PHE A 178 11.07 2.52 0.24
C PHE A 178 11.68 3.90 0.56
N GLY A 179 11.81 4.24 1.84
CA GLY A 179 12.34 5.53 2.31
C GLY A 179 13.80 5.81 1.91
N ARG A 180 14.51 4.82 1.35
CA ARG A 180 15.88 4.97 0.85
C ARG A 180 15.93 5.43 -0.61
N TRP A 181 14.80 5.42 -1.32
CA TRP A 181 14.72 5.95 -2.67
C TRP A 181 14.65 7.49 -2.68
N PRO A 182 15.22 8.18 -3.69
CA PRO A 182 15.42 9.63 -3.68
C PRO A 182 14.16 10.49 -3.52
N VAL A 183 13.03 10.02 -4.08
CA VAL A 183 11.74 10.72 -4.04
C VAL A 183 10.73 9.79 -3.41
N SER A 184 10.69 9.72 -2.08
CA SER A 184 9.88 8.74 -1.34
C SER A 184 9.28 9.33 -0.05
N GLY A 185 8.32 8.61 0.55
CA GLY A 185 7.70 8.98 1.82
C GLY A 185 6.43 9.81 1.69
N PRO A 186 6.02 10.57 2.73
CA PRO A 186 4.88 11.47 2.63
C PRO A 186 5.05 12.48 1.49
N PRO A 187 4.01 12.75 0.67
CA PRO A 187 4.09 13.78 -0.36
C PRO A 187 4.26 15.15 0.31
N PRO A 188 5.00 16.09 -0.32
CA PRO A 188 5.01 17.47 0.14
C PRO A 188 3.65 18.13 -0.14
N ALA A 189 3.40 19.28 0.48
CA ALA A 189 2.23 20.11 0.16
C ALA A 189 2.45 20.87 -1.16
N PHE A 190 1.36 21.14 -1.88
CA PHE A 190 1.33 21.87 -3.14
C PHE A 190 0.16 22.86 -3.18
N ALA A 191 0.39 24.12 -3.55
CA ALA A 191 -0.68 25.10 -3.65
C ALA A 191 -1.76 24.68 -4.65
N ASP A 192 -1.34 24.21 -5.83
CA ASP A 192 -2.22 23.88 -6.95
C ASP A 192 -1.60 22.82 -7.89
N ALA A 193 -2.38 22.39 -8.89
CA ALA A 193 -1.95 21.42 -9.89
C ALA A 193 -0.78 21.91 -10.75
N ALA A 194 -0.65 23.22 -10.95
CA ALA A 194 0.46 23.80 -11.71
C ALA A 194 1.77 23.71 -10.93
N GLU A 195 1.76 23.94 -9.61
CA GLU A 195 2.90 23.74 -8.73
C GLU A 195 3.30 22.26 -8.66
N TYR A 196 2.34 21.35 -8.49
CA TYR A 196 2.58 19.90 -8.56
C TYR A 196 3.31 19.54 -9.87
N GLY A 197 2.81 20.04 -11.00
CA GLY A 197 3.43 19.81 -12.32
C GLY A 197 4.82 20.41 -12.45
N ARG A 198 5.05 21.64 -11.97
CA ARG A 198 6.38 22.27 -11.98
C ARG A 198 7.39 21.49 -11.14
N ARG A 199 7.02 21.08 -9.92
CA ARG A 199 7.93 20.40 -8.99
C ARG A 199 8.26 18.98 -9.41
N THR A 200 7.28 18.23 -9.89
CA THR A 200 7.51 16.89 -10.45
C THR A 200 8.35 16.92 -11.73
N ARG A 201 8.15 17.93 -12.60
CA ARG A 201 9.05 18.17 -13.74
C ARG A 201 10.47 18.52 -13.30
N ALA A 202 10.63 19.41 -12.32
CA ALA A 202 11.95 19.75 -11.80
C ALA A 202 12.68 18.51 -11.24
N LEU A 203 11.98 17.59 -10.57
CA LEU A 203 12.56 16.31 -10.13
C LEU A 203 13.05 15.46 -11.31
N LEU A 204 12.30 15.38 -12.41
CA LEU A 204 12.76 14.70 -13.63
C LEU A 204 14.01 15.35 -14.22
N GLU A 205 14.06 16.69 -14.26
CA GLU A 205 15.17 17.46 -14.82
C GLU A 205 16.48 17.28 -14.03
N THR A 206 16.41 16.94 -12.74
CA THR A 206 17.61 16.58 -11.96
C THR A 206 18.29 15.29 -12.44
N GLY A 207 17.56 14.44 -13.17
CA GLY A 207 18.01 13.11 -13.58
C GLY A 207 18.04 12.05 -12.47
N VAL A 208 17.66 12.40 -11.24
CA VAL A 208 17.62 11.46 -10.11
C VAL A 208 16.48 10.44 -10.24
N ILE A 209 15.41 10.82 -10.94
CA ILE A 209 14.33 9.95 -11.38
C ILE A 209 14.24 9.98 -12.91
N ARG A 210 13.90 8.85 -13.52
CA ARG A 210 13.79 8.68 -14.99
C ARG A 210 12.39 8.89 -15.51
N ASP A 211 11.41 8.62 -14.67
CA ASP A 211 9.99 8.76 -14.96
C ASP A 211 9.22 9.13 -13.69
N LEU A 212 8.02 9.67 -13.85
CA LEU A 212 7.17 10.10 -12.73
C LEU A 212 6.66 8.92 -11.90
N GLY A 213 6.69 7.70 -12.44
CA GLY A 213 6.41 6.48 -11.69
C GLY A 213 7.47 6.20 -10.60
N GLN A 214 8.65 6.82 -10.66
CA GLN A 214 9.66 6.79 -9.60
C GLN A 214 9.46 7.87 -8.51
N VAL A 215 8.34 8.60 -8.55
CA VAL A 215 7.86 9.38 -7.42
C VAL A 215 7.16 8.40 -6.46
N TYR A 216 7.92 7.89 -5.48
CA TYR A 216 7.49 6.91 -4.49
C TYR A 216 6.82 7.54 -3.27
N TRP A 217 6.04 8.60 -3.50
CA TRP A 217 5.24 9.17 -2.43
C TRP A 217 4.13 8.20 -1.99
N GLN A 218 3.79 8.26 -0.71
CA GLN A 218 2.73 7.47 -0.09
C GLN A 218 1.33 7.80 -0.61
N ALA A 219 1.17 8.95 -1.25
CA ALA A 219 0.07 9.23 -2.16
C ALA A 219 0.54 10.13 -3.30
N ARG A 220 -0.01 9.96 -4.50
CA ARG A 220 0.30 10.79 -5.68
C ARG A 220 -0.89 10.87 -6.63
N LEU A 221 -0.82 11.79 -7.59
CA LEU A 221 -1.72 11.73 -8.74
C LEU A 221 -1.25 10.62 -9.67
N SER A 222 -2.18 9.75 -10.09
CA SER A 222 -1.87 8.77 -11.12
C SER A 222 -1.65 9.45 -12.47
N GLU A 223 -0.63 9.01 -13.20
CA GLU A 223 -0.38 9.47 -14.58
C GLU A 223 -1.36 8.87 -15.59
N ARG A 224 -1.87 7.68 -15.29
CA ARG A 224 -2.67 6.87 -16.21
C ARG A 224 -4.17 7.06 -15.99
N TYR A 225 -4.57 7.30 -14.74
CA TYR A 225 -5.97 7.38 -14.35
C TYR A 225 -6.27 8.70 -13.63
N PRO A 226 -7.46 9.29 -13.78
CA PRO A 226 -7.87 10.49 -13.04
C PRO A 226 -8.17 10.11 -11.59
N THR A 227 -7.13 9.77 -10.84
CA THR A 227 -7.22 9.21 -9.50
C THR A 227 -6.13 9.76 -8.60
N VAL A 228 -6.43 9.86 -7.32
CA VAL A 228 -5.41 9.88 -6.27
C VAL A 228 -5.08 8.44 -5.92
N GLU A 229 -3.81 8.10 -6.03
CA GLU A 229 -3.27 6.77 -5.77
C GLU A 229 -2.61 6.76 -4.39
N VAL A 230 -3.22 6.06 -3.44
CA VAL A 230 -2.72 5.92 -2.06
C VAL A 230 -1.90 4.63 -1.96
N ARG A 231 -0.61 4.74 -1.62
CA ARG A 231 0.41 3.68 -1.67
C ARG A 231 1.03 3.35 -0.31
N ALA A 232 0.49 3.96 0.76
CA ALA A 232 0.98 3.86 2.13
C ALA A 232 1.00 2.42 2.71
N PRO A 233 -0.05 1.60 2.54
CA PRO A 233 -0.10 0.27 3.15
C PRO A 233 0.87 -0.74 2.53
N ASP A 234 1.31 -1.71 3.33
CA ASP A 234 1.85 -2.96 2.81
C ASP A 234 0.72 -3.80 2.17
N VAL A 235 1.03 -4.88 1.45
CA VAL A 235 0.01 -5.88 1.11
C VAL A 235 -0.58 -6.50 2.39
N GLN A 236 -1.87 -6.81 2.41
CA GLN A 236 -2.55 -7.30 3.62
C GLN A 236 -2.68 -8.83 3.63
N LEU A 237 -2.60 -9.45 4.82
CA LEU A 237 -2.83 -10.89 4.97
C LEU A 237 -4.24 -11.30 4.50
N GLU A 238 -5.26 -10.53 4.87
CA GLU A 238 -6.67 -10.87 4.61
C GLU A 238 -7.31 -9.85 3.66
N VAL A 239 -8.11 -10.34 2.70
CA VAL A 239 -8.91 -9.46 1.82
C VAL A 239 -9.79 -8.51 2.63
N ALA A 240 -10.36 -8.96 3.75
CA ALA A 240 -11.22 -8.12 4.58
C ALA A 240 -10.49 -6.89 5.16
N ASP A 241 -9.18 -6.98 5.40
CA ASP A 241 -8.36 -5.83 5.84
C ASP A 241 -8.03 -4.92 4.67
N ALA A 242 -7.65 -5.50 3.51
CA ALA A 242 -7.44 -4.73 2.28
C ALA A 242 -8.67 -3.89 1.91
N VAL A 243 -9.88 -4.49 1.95
CA VAL A 243 -11.14 -3.79 1.65
C VAL A 243 -11.43 -2.70 2.67
N ALA A 244 -11.12 -2.91 3.96
CA ALA A 244 -11.29 -1.87 4.97
C ALA A 244 -10.35 -0.68 4.72
N LEU A 245 -9.08 -0.94 4.37
CA LEU A 245 -8.11 0.11 4.03
C LEU A 245 -8.48 0.84 2.73
N ALA A 246 -9.03 0.13 1.73
CA ALA A 246 -9.59 0.76 0.54
C ALA A 246 -10.76 1.71 0.89
N GLY A 247 -11.60 1.31 1.84
CA GLY A 247 -12.67 2.17 2.37
C GLY A 247 -12.14 3.39 3.14
N VAL A 248 -11.06 3.23 3.91
CA VAL A 248 -10.38 4.37 4.57
C VAL A 248 -9.82 5.34 3.54
N ALA A 249 -9.12 4.86 2.50
CA ALA A 249 -8.59 5.70 1.43
C ALA A 249 -9.72 6.43 0.66
N ARG A 250 -10.79 5.71 0.29
CA ARG A 250 -11.98 6.32 -0.33
C ARG A 250 -12.61 7.38 0.58
N GLY A 251 -12.73 7.10 1.87
CA GLY A 251 -13.26 8.02 2.88
C GLY A 251 -12.41 9.28 2.99
N LEU A 252 -11.08 9.15 3.03
CA LEU A 252 -10.14 10.27 3.09
C LEU A 252 -10.28 11.17 1.87
N VAL A 253 -10.28 10.59 0.66
CA VAL A 253 -10.44 11.37 -0.58
C VAL A 253 -11.79 12.09 -0.60
N ARG A 254 -12.88 11.41 -0.27
CA ARG A 254 -14.22 12.03 -0.25
C ARG A 254 -14.33 13.13 0.81
N THR A 255 -13.73 12.93 1.98
CA THR A 255 -13.70 13.94 3.04
C THR A 255 -12.91 15.15 2.56
N ALA A 256 -11.71 14.95 2.02
CA ALA A 256 -10.88 16.03 1.50
C ALA A 256 -11.55 16.83 0.38
N LEU A 257 -12.24 16.18 -0.57
CA LEU A 257 -13.01 16.86 -1.61
C LEU A 257 -14.14 17.72 -1.03
N ARG A 258 -14.82 17.21 0.01
CA ARG A 258 -15.86 17.96 0.70
C ARG A 258 -15.29 19.18 1.42
N GLU A 259 -14.20 19.01 2.16
CA GLU A 259 -13.54 20.11 2.87
C GLU A 259 -13.04 21.20 1.91
N GLU A 260 -12.56 20.79 0.73
CA GLU A 260 -12.16 21.73 -0.33
C GLU A 260 -13.37 22.52 -0.86
N ALA A 261 -14.48 21.84 -1.15
CA ALA A 261 -15.70 22.49 -1.60
C ALA A 261 -16.31 23.44 -0.55
N GLU A 262 -16.14 23.12 0.74
CA GLU A 262 -16.56 23.96 1.87
C GLU A 262 -15.55 25.10 2.18
N GLY A 263 -14.41 25.15 1.49
CA GLY A 263 -13.38 26.18 1.70
C GLY A 263 -12.68 26.09 3.06
N LEU A 264 -12.65 24.92 3.68
CA LEU A 264 -12.00 24.74 4.98
C LEU A 264 -10.48 24.92 4.86
N PRO A 265 -9.80 25.43 5.90
CA PRO A 265 -8.34 25.56 5.88
C PRO A 265 -7.65 24.22 5.59
N ARG A 266 -6.53 24.24 4.86
CA ARG A 266 -5.69 23.07 4.68
C ARG A 266 -4.95 22.76 5.99
N PRO A 267 -4.76 21.48 6.36
CA PRO A 267 -4.06 21.13 7.58
C PRO A 267 -2.59 21.54 7.50
N LEU A 268 -2.05 22.08 8.60
CA LEU A 268 -0.62 22.35 8.71
C LEU A 268 0.13 21.03 8.89
N ALA A 269 1.02 20.73 7.95
CA ALA A 269 1.77 19.48 7.93
C ALA A 269 3.26 19.75 7.63
N PRO A 270 4.02 20.31 8.59
CA PRO A 270 5.45 20.55 8.39
C PRO A 270 6.18 19.25 8.00
N PRO A 271 7.04 19.27 6.96
CA PRO A 271 7.68 18.06 6.44
C PRO A 271 8.43 17.24 7.50
N GLU A 272 9.10 17.90 8.44
CA GLU A 272 9.83 17.25 9.53
C GLU A 272 8.90 16.52 10.51
N LEU A 273 7.71 17.05 10.76
CA LEU A 273 6.70 16.41 11.61
C LEU A 273 6.03 15.25 10.87
N LEU A 274 5.75 15.39 9.57
CA LEU A 274 5.26 14.29 8.74
C LEU A 274 6.27 13.14 8.67
N ALA A 275 7.55 13.44 8.50
CA ALA A 275 8.61 12.44 8.49
C ALA A 275 8.71 11.71 9.85
N ALA A 276 8.65 12.44 10.96
CA ALA A 276 8.64 11.86 12.30
C ALA A 276 7.39 10.99 12.55
N ALA A 277 6.21 11.45 12.12
CA ALA A 277 4.96 10.70 12.19
C ALA A 277 5.04 9.39 11.39
N ASN A 278 5.56 9.46 10.16
CA ASN A 278 5.74 8.31 9.29
C ASN A 278 6.71 7.29 9.89
N TRP A 279 7.86 7.74 10.39
CA TRP A 279 8.83 6.87 11.06
C TRP A 279 8.22 6.18 12.27
N ARG A 280 7.48 6.92 13.10
CA ARG A 280 6.81 6.36 14.28
C ARG A 280 5.76 5.31 13.88
N ALA A 281 4.97 5.61 12.84
CA ALA A 281 3.96 4.70 12.31
C ALA A 281 4.57 3.39 11.80
N CYS A 282 5.60 3.45 10.95
CA CYS A 282 6.22 2.23 10.43
C CYS A 282 6.97 1.46 11.52
N ARG A 283 7.48 2.13 12.56
CA ARG A 283 8.14 1.48 13.70
C ARG A 283 7.18 0.73 14.62
N HIS A 284 6.04 1.32 14.96
CA HIS A 284 5.18 0.80 16.03
C HIS A 284 3.86 0.19 15.56
N GLY A 285 3.41 0.48 14.35
CA GLY A 285 2.08 0.07 13.90
C GLY A 285 1.01 0.54 14.89
N LEU A 286 0.10 -0.37 15.26
CA LEU A 286 -0.98 -0.09 16.23
C LEU A 286 -0.63 -0.42 17.68
N THR A 287 0.57 -0.97 17.96
CA THR A 287 0.96 -1.39 19.32
C THR A 287 1.48 -0.25 20.20
N GLY A 288 1.72 0.92 19.61
CA GLY A 288 2.29 2.08 20.31
C GLY A 288 1.41 3.33 20.24
N SER A 289 2.07 4.47 20.19
CA SER A 289 1.42 5.77 19.96
C SER A 289 1.66 6.22 18.52
N LEU A 290 0.69 6.92 17.95
CA LEU A 290 0.81 7.61 16.67
C LEU A 290 0.85 9.12 16.90
N VAL A 291 1.40 9.86 15.94
CA VAL A 291 1.30 11.32 15.95
C VAL A 291 -0.11 11.68 15.47
N HIS A 292 -0.89 12.35 16.31
CA HIS A 292 -2.27 12.71 16.02
C HIS A 292 -2.32 13.85 14.98
N PRO A 293 -2.94 13.68 13.80
CA PRO A 293 -2.90 14.65 12.71
C PRO A 293 -3.39 16.05 13.07
N GLY A 294 -4.44 16.17 13.90
CA GLY A 294 -4.97 17.47 14.33
C GLY A 294 -4.21 18.18 15.45
N THR A 295 -3.30 17.51 16.17
CA THR A 295 -2.61 18.12 17.34
C THR A 295 -1.09 18.05 17.27
N ALA A 296 -0.54 17.29 16.31
CA ALA A 296 0.88 16.97 16.19
C ALA A 296 1.52 16.36 17.47
N ARG A 297 0.71 15.81 18.37
CA ARG A 297 1.16 15.15 19.60
C ARG A 297 1.03 13.65 19.51
N CYS A 298 1.91 12.94 20.21
CA CYS A 298 1.79 11.49 20.34
C CYS A 298 0.55 11.14 21.17
N ARG A 299 -0.29 10.24 20.65
CA ARG A 299 -1.48 9.69 21.31
C ARG A 299 -1.54 8.18 21.09
N PRO A 300 -2.14 7.39 21.99
CA PRO A 300 -2.36 5.95 21.76
C PRO A 300 -2.96 5.70 20.37
N ALA A 301 -2.50 4.66 19.68
CA ALA A 301 -2.94 4.38 18.31
C ALA A 301 -4.47 4.27 18.20
N ALA A 302 -5.13 3.65 19.19
CA ALA A 302 -6.58 3.54 19.27
C ALA A 302 -7.28 4.92 19.20
N GLU A 303 -6.81 5.90 19.97
CA GLU A 303 -7.39 7.26 19.96
C GLU A 303 -7.19 7.95 18.60
N VAL A 304 -6.04 7.75 17.94
CA VAL A 304 -5.80 8.32 16.61
C VAL A 304 -6.67 7.65 15.54
N VAL A 305 -6.90 6.34 15.66
CA VAL A 305 -7.81 5.60 14.75
C VAL A 305 -9.27 5.97 14.98
N GLU A 306 -9.69 6.22 16.22
CA GLU A 306 -11.01 6.78 16.52
C GLU A 306 -11.18 8.19 15.95
N ALA A 307 -10.17 9.05 16.07
CA ALA A 307 -10.18 10.37 15.45
C ALA A 307 -10.27 10.29 13.93
N LEU A 308 -9.53 9.37 13.30
CA LEU A 308 -9.66 9.07 11.87
C LEU A 308 -11.09 8.65 11.54
N LEU A 309 -11.66 7.66 12.23
CA LEU A 309 -13.03 7.21 11.96
C LEU A 309 -14.05 8.35 12.13
N GLY A 310 -13.89 9.19 13.15
CA GLY A 310 -14.72 10.38 13.36
C GLY A 310 -14.65 11.34 12.17
N HIS A 311 -13.43 11.64 11.71
CA HIS A 311 -13.18 12.49 10.54
C HIS A 311 -13.81 11.92 9.26
N LEU A 312 -13.75 10.60 9.05
CA LEU A 312 -14.30 9.95 7.85
C LEU A 312 -15.80 9.67 7.92
N THR A 313 -16.42 9.70 9.10
CA THR A 313 -17.79 9.22 9.33
C THR A 313 -18.83 9.84 8.39
N PRO A 314 -18.84 11.17 8.14
CA PRO A 314 -19.81 11.77 7.22
C PRO A 314 -19.70 11.19 5.81
N ALA A 315 -18.49 11.14 5.25
CA ALA A 315 -18.24 10.64 3.89
C ALA A 315 -18.53 9.13 3.77
N LEU A 316 -18.15 8.34 4.77
CA LEU A 316 -18.41 6.90 4.79
C LEU A 316 -19.89 6.57 4.92
N ARG A 317 -20.67 7.37 5.67
CA ARG A 317 -22.12 7.19 5.80
C ARG A 317 -22.81 7.45 4.46
N GLU A 318 -22.43 8.52 3.78
CA GLU A 318 -22.94 8.86 2.45
C GLU A 318 -22.57 7.80 1.40
N ALA A 319 -21.38 7.20 1.51
CA ALA A 319 -20.94 6.12 0.64
C ALA A 319 -21.59 4.75 0.92
N GLY A 320 -22.26 4.60 2.06
CA GLY A 320 -22.73 3.29 2.55
C GLY A 320 -21.61 2.39 3.12
N ASP A 321 -20.40 2.91 3.30
CA ASP A 321 -19.20 2.15 3.67
C ASP A 321 -18.93 2.15 5.19
N LEU A 322 -19.59 3.02 5.97
CA LEU A 322 -19.30 3.24 7.40
C LEU A 322 -19.26 1.96 8.22
N SER A 323 -20.24 1.09 8.06
CA SER A 323 -20.36 -0.14 8.84
C SER A 323 -19.24 -1.15 8.51
N LEU A 324 -18.83 -1.22 7.24
CA LEU A 324 -17.74 -2.10 6.81
C LEU A 324 -16.41 -1.57 7.36
N VAL A 325 -16.14 -0.29 7.17
CA VAL A 325 -14.87 0.34 7.56
C VAL A 325 -14.71 0.35 9.08
N SER A 326 -15.75 0.71 9.84
CA SER A 326 -15.68 0.73 11.31
C SER A 326 -15.40 -0.66 11.90
N ARG A 327 -16.05 -1.72 11.38
CA ARG A 327 -15.75 -3.11 11.76
C ARG A 327 -14.33 -3.52 11.37
N GLY A 328 -13.83 -3.06 10.23
CA GLY A 328 -12.45 -3.29 9.80
C GLY A 328 -11.42 -2.69 10.75
N LEU A 329 -11.60 -1.41 11.08
CA LEU A 329 -10.73 -0.69 12.03
C LEU A 329 -10.80 -1.31 13.43
N ALA A 330 -11.99 -1.62 13.93
CA ALA A 330 -12.17 -2.28 15.22
C ALA A 330 -11.48 -3.66 15.27
N ARG A 331 -11.53 -4.42 14.17
CA ARG A 331 -10.83 -5.70 14.05
C ARG A 331 -9.32 -5.53 14.09
N LEU A 332 -8.76 -4.55 13.37
CA LEU A 332 -7.32 -4.26 13.40
C LEU A 332 -6.84 -3.83 14.80
N LEU A 333 -7.62 -3.00 15.49
CA LEU A 333 -7.32 -2.59 16.86
C LEU A 333 -7.39 -3.75 17.86
N SER A 334 -8.33 -4.69 17.69
CA SER A 334 -8.51 -5.79 18.64
C SER A 334 -7.53 -6.94 18.45
N ARG A 335 -7.21 -7.32 17.20
CA ARG A 335 -6.33 -8.47 16.90
C ARG A 335 -4.87 -8.10 16.61
N GLY A 336 -4.61 -6.82 16.35
CA GLY A 336 -3.36 -6.32 15.78
C GLY A 336 -3.33 -6.36 14.25
N THR A 337 -2.32 -5.73 13.66
CA THR A 337 -2.12 -5.71 12.20
C THR A 337 -1.52 -7.02 11.70
N GLY A 338 -1.26 -7.12 10.39
CA GLY A 338 -0.53 -8.24 9.82
C GLY A 338 0.83 -8.47 10.49
N ALA A 339 1.55 -7.40 10.81
CA ALA A 339 2.81 -7.47 11.53
C ALA A 339 2.68 -8.10 12.93
N ASP A 340 1.64 -7.74 13.68
CA ASP A 340 1.38 -8.29 15.00
C ASP A 340 1.02 -9.77 14.94
N ARG A 341 0.22 -10.15 13.94
CA ARG A 341 -0.16 -11.55 13.70
C ARG A 341 1.05 -12.39 13.32
N GLN A 342 1.92 -11.90 12.43
CA GLN A 342 3.16 -12.58 12.05
C GLN A 342 4.06 -12.84 13.26
N ARG A 343 4.30 -11.83 14.10
CA ARG A 343 5.08 -11.96 15.35
C ARG A 343 4.43 -12.89 16.37
N ARG A 344 3.11 -12.88 16.47
CA ARG A 344 2.37 -13.75 17.39
C ARG A 344 2.52 -15.21 16.96
N THR A 345 2.29 -15.50 15.68
CA THR A 345 2.40 -16.85 15.14
C THR A 345 3.80 -17.44 15.30
N LEU A 346 4.87 -16.68 15.04
CA LEU A 346 6.24 -17.19 15.24
C LEU A 346 6.64 -17.36 16.71
N ARG A 347 5.96 -16.68 17.65
CA ARG A 347 6.17 -16.89 19.09
C ARG A 347 5.39 -18.09 19.64
N GLU A 348 4.20 -18.34 19.10
CA GLU A 348 3.23 -19.30 19.65
C GLU A 348 3.19 -20.63 18.86
N ALA A 349 3.75 -20.68 17.65
CA ALA A 349 3.68 -21.84 16.76
C ALA A 349 5.03 -22.09 16.04
N ASP A 350 5.00 -22.80 14.92
CA ASP A 350 6.17 -23.14 14.11
C ASP A 350 6.27 -22.33 12.79
N ALA A 351 7.38 -22.53 12.07
CA ALA A 351 7.59 -21.92 10.76
C ALA A 351 6.50 -22.30 9.74
N GLY A 352 5.94 -23.51 9.83
CA GLY A 352 4.85 -23.95 8.96
C GLY A 352 3.56 -23.16 9.19
N ALA A 353 3.22 -22.85 10.44
CA ALA A 353 2.09 -21.99 10.81
C ALA A 353 2.31 -20.56 10.32
N TYR A 354 3.54 -20.06 10.39
CA TYR A 354 3.90 -18.76 9.82
C TYR A 354 3.68 -18.71 8.31
N PHE A 355 4.17 -19.69 7.56
CA PHE A 355 3.98 -19.69 6.11
C PHE A 355 2.52 -19.88 5.68
N ARG A 356 1.72 -20.62 6.46
CA ARG A 356 0.26 -20.69 6.27
C ARG A 356 -0.43 -19.35 6.54
N LEU A 357 0.04 -18.60 7.54
CA LEU A 357 -0.52 -17.28 7.86
C LEU A 357 -0.32 -16.28 6.73
N ILE A 358 0.86 -16.26 6.12
CA ILE A 358 1.21 -15.30 5.07
C ILE A 358 0.79 -15.75 3.67
N GLU A 359 0.21 -16.95 3.52
CA GLU A 359 -0.27 -17.45 2.23
C GLU A 359 -1.44 -16.58 1.72
N GLY A 360 -1.27 -16.02 0.52
CA GLY A 360 -2.07 -14.91 -0.01
C GLY A 360 -3.46 -15.24 -0.54
#